data_AF-A0A4R1B498-F1
#
_entry.id   AF-A0A4R1B498-F1
#
_cell.length_a   1.000
_cell.length_b   1.000
_cell.length_c   1.000
_cell.angle_alpha   90.00
_cell.angle_beta   90.00
_cell.angle_gamma   90.00
#
_symmetry.space_group_name_H-M   'P 1'
#
loop_
_entity.id
_entity.type
_entity.pdbx_description
1 polymer ?
#
loop_
_entity_poly.entity_id
_entity_poly.type
_entity_poly.pdbx_seq_one_letter_code
_entity_poly.pdbx_strand_id
1 'polypeptide(L)'
;MKFGSILQACRERAGFSQEELAEKLNRTQSCISKFEKDKRIPDMATFMQWVQATQTQEVAVAFLCGMDGISMLKDIFQLINGFIFFG
;
A
#
# COMPACT_ATOMS: atom_id res chain seq x y z
N MET A 1 3.22 -10.01 6.58
CA MET A 1 2.01 -9.19 6.37
C MET A 1 1.08 -9.92 5.42
N LYS A 2 -0.25 -9.81 5.60
CA LYS A 2 -1.21 -10.31 4.62
C LYS A 2 -1.55 -9.21 3.61
N PHE A 3 -1.81 -9.57 2.35
CA PHE A 3 -2.04 -8.60 1.28
C PHE A 3 -3.26 -7.71 1.56
N GLY A 4 -4.38 -8.28 1.99
CA GLY A 4 -5.58 -7.55 2.34
C GLY A 4 -5.38 -6.52 3.44
N SER A 5 -4.58 -6.83 4.46
CA SER A 5 -4.25 -5.86 5.51
C SER A 5 -3.44 -4.65 5.01
N ILE A 6 -2.62 -4.83 3.96
CA ILE A 6 -1.89 -3.73 3.32
C ILE A 6 -2.87 -2.83 2.57
N LEU A 7 -3.81 -3.43 1.81
CA LEU A 7 -4.84 -2.69 1.09
C LEU A 7 -5.72 -1.86 2.03
N GLN A 8 -6.11 -2.45 3.17
CA GLN A 8 -6.84 -1.76 4.22
C GLN A 8 -6.06 -0.56 4.75
N ALA A 9 -4.78 -0.73 5.07
CA ALA A 9 -3.93 0.36 5.54
C ALA A 9 -3.73 1.47 4.50
N CYS A 10 -3.67 1.15 3.21
CA CYS A 10 -3.66 2.15 2.14
C CYS A 10 -4.96 2.95 2.11
N ARG A 11 -6.11 2.28 2.20
CA ARG A 11 -7.43 2.94 2.23
C ARG A 11 -7.55 3.88 3.44
N GLU A 12 -7.22 3.40 4.63
CA GLU A 12 -7.38 4.16 5.87
C GLU A 12 -6.46 5.38 5.93
N ARG A 13 -5.20 5.26 5.45
CA ARG A 13 -4.28 6.40 5.33
C ARG A 13 -4.76 7.44 4.33
N ALA A 14 -5.46 7.02 3.28
CA ALA A 14 -6.10 7.92 2.33
C ALA A 14 -7.40 8.55 2.87
N GLY A 15 -7.84 8.19 4.08
CA GLY A 15 -9.01 8.76 4.74
C GLY A 15 -10.36 8.26 4.21
N PHE A 16 -10.38 7.17 3.45
CA PHE A 16 -11.63 6.65 2.87
C PHE A 16 -12.28 5.58 3.73
N SER A 17 -13.60 5.59 3.81
CA SER A 17 -14.41 4.43 4.19
C SER A 17 -14.36 3.36 3.08
N GLN A 18 -14.81 2.14 3.39
CA GLN A 18 -14.91 1.09 2.37
C GLN A 18 -15.93 1.44 1.27
N GLU A 19 -16.96 2.23 1.59
CA GLU A 19 -17.98 2.67 0.64
C GLU A 19 -17.42 3.72 -0.31
N GLU A 20 -16.73 4.73 0.22
CA GLU A 20 -16.11 5.79 -0.58
C GLU A 20 -15.05 5.24 -1.55
N LEU A 21 -14.25 4.27 -1.10
CA LEU A 21 -13.31 3.61 -2.00
C LEU A 21 -14.02 2.74 -3.03
N ALA A 22 -15.10 2.06 -2.65
CA ALA A 22 -15.88 1.25 -3.59
C ALA A 22 -16.46 2.11 -4.72
N GLU A 23 -16.99 3.29 -4.41
CA GLU A 23 -17.47 4.26 -5.40
C GLU A 23 -16.36 4.69 -6.36
N LYS A 24 -15.18 5.05 -5.83
CA LYS A 24 -14.00 5.44 -6.64
C LYS A 24 -13.54 4.33 -7.59
N LEU A 25 -13.63 3.08 -7.17
CA LEU A 25 -13.20 1.91 -7.95
C LEU A 25 -14.33 1.34 -8.84
N ASN A 26 -15.54 1.92 -8.79
CA ASN A 26 -16.74 1.36 -9.40
C ASN A 26 -16.93 -0.13 -9.02
N ARG A 27 -16.97 -0.37 -7.70
CA ARG A 27 -17.14 -1.68 -7.05
C ARG A 27 -18.16 -1.57 -5.93
N THR A 28 -18.51 -2.71 -5.33
CA THR A 28 -19.33 -2.73 -4.12
C THR A 28 -18.48 -2.71 -2.87
N GLN A 29 -18.99 -2.15 -1.77
CA GLN A 29 -18.34 -2.17 -0.45
C GLN A 29 -17.98 -3.62 -0.02
N SER A 30 -18.86 -4.59 -0.33
CA SER A 30 -18.59 -6.01 -0.05
C SER A 30 -17.36 -6.54 -0.81
N CYS A 31 -17.11 -6.06 -2.03
CA CYS A 31 -15.88 -6.41 -2.75
C CYS A 31 -14.64 -5.86 -2.03
N ILE A 32 -14.67 -4.59 -1.62
CA ILE A 32 -13.58 -3.96 -0.84
C ILE A 32 -13.32 -4.77 0.44
N SER A 33 -14.36 -5.08 1.20
CA SER A 33 -14.27 -5.89 2.42
C SER A 33 -13.68 -7.29 2.18
N LYS A 34 -14.03 -7.95 1.06
CA LYS A 34 -13.47 -9.25 0.70
C LYS A 34 -11.98 -9.16 0.32
N PHE A 35 -11.58 -8.09 -0.37
CA PHE A 35 -10.18 -7.84 -0.70
C PHE A 35 -9.35 -7.59 0.57
N GLU A 36 -9.83 -6.75 1.49
CA GLU A 36 -9.14 -6.43 2.75
C GLU A 36 -9.01 -7.63 3.70
N LYS A 37 -9.94 -8.58 3.62
CA LYS A 37 -9.95 -9.80 4.46
C LYS A 37 -9.29 -11.02 3.80
N ASP A 38 -8.61 -10.83 2.67
CA ASP A 38 -8.02 -11.90 1.85
C ASP A 38 -9.02 -13.00 1.42
N LYS A 39 -10.33 -12.67 1.39
CA LYS A 39 -11.39 -13.58 0.93
C LYS A 39 -11.49 -13.64 -0.59
N ARG A 40 -10.93 -12.63 -1.26
CA ARG A 40 -10.77 -12.55 -2.71
C ARG A 40 -9.49 -11.77 -2.99
N ILE A 41 -8.76 -12.13 -4.04
CA ILE A 41 -7.60 -11.36 -4.50
C ILE A 41 -8.10 -10.43 -5.64
N PRO A 42 -7.86 -9.11 -5.57
CA PRO A 42 -8.10 -8.22 -6.70
C PRO A 42 -7.19 -8.57 -7.87
N ASP A 43 -7.69 -8.47 -9.10
CA ASP A 43 -6.83 -8.54 -10.28
C ASP A 43 -5.88 -7.34 -10.35
N MET A 44 -4.89 -7.42 -11.24
CA MET A 44 -3.89 -6.37 -11.37
C MET A 44 -4.50 -5.01 -11.72
N ALA A 45 -5.53 -4.98 -12.56
CA ALA A 45 -6.21 -3.74 -12.92
C ALA A 45 -6.88 -3.07 -11.71
N THR A 46 -7.60 -3.86 -10.90
CA THR A 46 -8.24 -3.40 -9.67
C THR A 46 -7.21 -2.97 -8.64
N PHE A 47 -6.09 -3.68 -8.53
CA PHE A 47 -4.98 -3.29 -7.66
C PHE A 47 -4.38 -1.93 -8.08
N MET A 48 -4.13 -1.72 -9.37
CA MET A 48 -3.60 -0.43 -9.86
C MET A 48 -4.59 0.73 -9.63
N GLN A 49 -5.89 0.50 -9.82
CA GLN A 49 -6.92 1.49 -9.48
C GLN A 49 -6.93 1.83 -7.99
N TRP A 50 -6.75 0.82 -7.13
CA TRP A 50 -6.64 1.01 -5.68
C TRP A 50 -5.45 1.90 -5.32
N VAL A 51 -4.27 1.56 -5.87
CA VAL A 51 -3.02 2.30 -5.65
C VAL A 51 -3.15 3.74 -6.10
N GLN A 52 -3.78 3.98 -7.25
CA GLN A 52 -4.02 5.32 -7.77
C GLN A 52 -5.01 6.10 -6.88
N ALA A 53 -6.11 5.48 -6.48
CA ALA A 53 -7.14 6.12 -5.67
C ALA A 53 -6.60 6.52 -4.28
N THR A 54 -5.74 5.68 -3.70
CA THR A 54 -5.17 5.88 -2.35
C THR A 54 -3.84 6.62 -2.33
N GLN A 55 -3.27 6.94 -3.51
CA GLN A 55 -1.95 7.57 -3.64
C GLN A 55 -0.83 6.81 -2.92
N THR A 56 -0.79 5.48 -3.07
CA THR A 56 0.20 4.62 -2.40
C THR A 56 1.10 3.87 -3.38
N GLN A 57 1.64 4.56 -4.38
CA GLN A 57 2.52 3.97 -5.40
C GLN A 57 3.78 3.37 -4.79
N GLU A 58 4.35 4.03 -3.79
CA GLU A 58 5.53 3.58 -3.04
C GLU A 58 5.29 2.24 -2.34
N VAL A 59 4.10 2.02 -1.77
CA VAL A 59 3.72 0.75 -1.14
C VAL A 59 3.59 -0.36 -2.19
N ALA A 60 3.01 -0.03 -3.36
CA ALA A 60 2.88 -0.98 -4.45
C ALA A 60 4.23 -1.41 -5.00
N VAL A 61 5.16 -0.46 -5.21
CA VAL A 61 6.54 -0.73 -5.63
C VAL A 61 7.24 -1.61 -4.59
N ALA A 62 7.18 -1.24 -3.31
CA ALA A 62 7.80 -2.02 -2.26
C ALA A 62 7.28 -3.47 -2.21
N PHE A 63 5.96 -3.64 -2.37
CA PHE A 63 5.32 -4.96 -2.41
C PHE A 63 5.75 -5.78 -3.63
N LEU A 64 5.77 -5.19 -4.83
CA LEU A 64 6.10 -5.87 -6.09
C LEU A 64 7.59 -6.19 -6.23
N CYS A 65 8.46 -5.28 -5.77
CA CYS A 65 9.91 -5.45 -5.80
C CYS A 65 10.43 -6.30 -4.63
N GLY A 66 9.55 -6.69 -3.69
CA GLY A 66 9.95 -7.42 -2.49
C GLY A 66 10.89 -6.62 -1.59
N MET A 67 10.85 -5.29 -1.67
CA MET A 67 11.68 -4.44 -0.82
C MET A 67 11.22 -4.54 0.63
N ASP A 68 12.13 -4.91 1.51
CA ASP A 68 11.87 -4.93 2.94
C ASP A 68 12.16 -3.54 3.54
N GLY A 69 11.17 -3.02 4.28
CA GLY A 69 11.33 -1.71 4.95
C GLY A 69 12.48 -1.67 5.96
N ILE A 70 12.98 -2.82 6.43
CA ILE A 70 14.12 -2.90 7.36
C ILE A 70 15.43 -2.63 6.63
N SER A 71 15.68 -3.21 5.45
CA SER A 71 16.88 -2.85 4.66
C SER A 71 16.85 -1.39 4.24
N MET A 72 15.69 -0.87 3.82
CA MET A 72 15.56 0.56 3.51
C MET A 72 15.93 1.46 4.70
N LEU A 73 15.46 1.13 5.91
CA LEU A 73 15.81 1.88 7.12
C LEU A 73 17.31 1.82 7.43
N LYS A 74 17.96 0.67 7.21
CA LYS A 74 19.42 0.54 7.36
C LYS A 74 20.17 1.43 6.38
N ASP A 75 19.76 1.44 5.12
CA ASP A 75 20.38 2.25 4.08
C ASP A 75 20.24 3.74 4.38
N ILE A 76 19.04 4.19 4.79
CA ILE A 76 18.80 5.57 5.23
C ILE A 76 19.70 5.92 6.43
N PHE A 77 19.79 5.04 7.42
CA PHE A 77 20.62 5.25 8.61
C PHE A 77 22.11 5.38 8.26
N GLN A 78 22.62 4.55 7.33
CA GLN A 78 23.99 4.66 6.85
C GLN A 78 24.25 5.97 6.10
N LEU A 79 23.31 6.42 5.27
CA LEU A 79 23.43 7.69 4.56
C LEU A 79 23.48 8.88 5.52
N ILE A 80 22.60 8.91 6.53
CA ILE A 80 22.59 9.96 7.56
C ILE A 80 23.91 9.98 8.33
N ASN A 81 24.42 8.82 8.77
CA ASN A 81 25.71 8.76 9.45
C ASN A 81 26.85 9.23 8.53
N GLY A 82 26.86 8.82 7.26
CA GLY A 82 27.84 9.31 6.29
C GLY A 82 27.81 10.84 6.14
N PHE A 83 26.63 11.44 6.14
CA PHE A 83 26.47 12.89 6.02
C PHE A 83 26.91 13.65 7.30
N ILE A 84 26.67 13.09 8.48
CA ILE A 84 27.06 13.71 9.77
C ILE A 84 28.56 13.59 10.03
N PHE A 85 29.18 12.45 9.69
CA PHE A 85 30.59 12.21 9.97
C PHE A 85 31.55 12.78 8.91
N PHE A 86 31.08 13.05 7.69
CA PHE A 86 31.90 13.59 6.59
C PHE A 86 31.46 14.99 6.10
N GLY A 87 30.45 15.61 6.72
CA GLY A 87 29.92 16.93 6.37
C GLY A 87 30.34 18.06 7.30
#